data_AF-A0A357MY66-F1
#
_entry.id   AF-A0A357MY66-F1
#
_cell.length_a   1.000
_cell.length_b   1.000
_cell.length_c   1.000
_cell.angle_alpha   90.00
_cell.angle_beta   90.00
_cell.angle_gamma   90.00
#
_symmetry.space_group_name_H-M   'P 1'
#
loop_
_entity.id
_entity.type
_entity.pdbx_description
1 polymer ?
#
loop_
_entity_poly.entity_id
_entity_poly.type
_entity_poly.pdbx_seq_one_letter_code
_entity_poly.pdbx_strand_id
1 'polypeptide(L)'
;HAAKGLGRATRILANATGDDYDWFTLRTTRVGMPIADLSINREAFAGYLDGTVSEDVLRRSTELQAPDTRARETLYTPKRSPFGGGFNIGYRQNLGGPDGFILYQVAANYSGSLFLRDNVWLTGTVSADVTNNYHKFKYNAPSRLPRVRTDIRQ
;
A
#
# COMPACT_ATOMS: atom_id res chain seq x y z
N HIS A 1 -8.25 7.72 -10.06
CA HIS A 1 -9.00 6.52 -9.61
C HIS A 1 -10.09 6.81 -8.58
N ALA A 2 -9.85 7.68 -7.57
CA ALA A 2 -10.83 7.99 -6.51
C ALA A 2 -12.19 8.49 -7.02
N ALA A 3 -12.22 9.43 -7.98
CA ALA A 3 -13.47 10.00 -8.51
C ALA A 3 -14.40 8.96 -9.17
N LYS A 4 -13.85 8.00 -9.93
CA LYS A 4 -14.62 6.89 -10.53
C LYS A 4 -15.16 5.92 -9.48
N GLY A 5 -14.41 5.72 -8.39
CA GLY A 5 -14.83 4.90 -7.25
C GLY A 5 -15.99 5.55 -6.49
N LEU A 6 -15.89 6.85 -6.21
CA LEU A 6 -16.94 7.63 -5.56
C LEU A 6 -18.26 7.53 -6.32
N GLY A 7 -18.30 7.91 -7.60
CA GLY A 7 -19.54 7.90 -8.38
C GLY A 7 -20.20 6.52 -8.47
N ARG A 8 -19.41 5.44 -8.52
CA ARG A 8 -19.95 4.07 -8.47
C ARG A 8 -20.57 3.74 -7.11
N ALA A 9 -19.89 4.08 -6.01
CA ALA A 9 -20.40 3.87 -4.67
C ALA A 9 -21.67 4.69 -4.43
N THR A 10 -21.68 5.97 -4.81
CA THR A 10 -22.84 6.87 -4.72
C THR A 10 -24.06 6.31 -5.44
N ARG A 11 -23.89 5.76 -6.65
CA ARG A 11 -24.99 5.14 -7.40
C ARG A 11 -25.56 3.90 -6.70
N ILE A 12 -24.69 3.06 -6.13
CA ILE A 12 -25.12 1.87 -5.38
C ILE A 12 -25.88 2.28 -4.13
N LEU A 13 -25.34 3.24 -3.37
CA LEU A 13 -25.96 3.73 -2.13
C LEU A 13 -27.29 4.44 -2.41
N ALA A 14 -27.34 5.35 -3.39
CA ALA A 14 -28.56 6.07 -3.75
C ALA A 14 -29.72 5.13 -4.14
N ASN A 15 -29.41 4.00 -4.79
CA ASN A 15 -30.40 2.99 -5.13
C ASN A 15 -30.82 2.13 -3.92
N ALA A 16 -29.90 1.89 -2.97
CA ALA A 16 -30.15 1.04 -1.81
C ALA A 16 -30.86 1.76 -0.66
N THR A 17 -30.65 3.08 -0.52
CA THR A 17 -31.16 3.87 0.61
C THR A 17 -32.33 4.78 0.28
N GLY A 18 -32.74 4.87 -0.99
CA GLY A 18 -33.78 5.83 -1.39
C GLY A 18 -33.43 7.26 -0.95
N ASP A 19 -34.43 8.01 -0.49
CA ASP A 19 -34.34 9.44 -0.14
C ASP A 19 -33.92 9.71 1.31
N ASP A 20 -33.51 8.68 2.05
CA ASP A 20 -33.20 8.80 3.48
C ASP A 20 -31.91 9.60 3.77
N TYR A 21 -31.06 9.83 2.77
CA TYR A 21 -29.75 10.48 2.93
C TYR A 21 -29.45 11.51 1.84
N ASP A 22 -29.07 12.71 2.28
CA ASP A 22 -28.65 13.80 1.39
C ASP A 22 -27.18 13.70 0.97
N TRP A 23 -26.33 13.12 1.83
CA TRP A 23 -24.89 13.07 1.64
C TRP A 23 -24.35 11.66 1.87
N PHE A 24 -23.50 11.22 0.94
CA PHE A 24 -22.73 9.99 1.11
C PHE A 24 -21.26 10.30 1.30
N THR A 25 -20.67 9.77 2.36
CA THR A 25 -19.24 9.91 2.66
C THR A 25 -18.52 8.59 2.42
N LEU A 26 -17.55 8.58 1.50
CA LEU A 26 -16.64 7.47 1.27
C LEU A 26 -15.33 7.71 2.03
N ARG A 27 -15.05 6.86 3.03
CA ARG A 27 -13.80 6.88 3.79
C ARG A 27 -12.72 6.05 3.10
N THR A 28 -11.65 6.71 2.68
CA THR A 28 -10.45 6.04 2.14
C THR A 28 -9.52 5.66 3.27
N THR A 29 -9.08 4.41 3.30
CA THR A 29 -8.11 3.90 4.27
C THR A 29 -6.88 3.30 3.61
N ARG A 30 -5.75 3.32 4.32
CA ARG A 30 -4.53 2.59 3.97
C ARG A 30 -4.06 1.81 5.18
N VAL A 31 -3.92 0.50 5.03
CA VAL A 31 -3.49 -0.38 6.14
C VAL A 31 -4.44 -0.24 7.34
N GLY A 32 -5.72 0.09 7.10
CA GLY A 32 -6.72 0.33 8.14
C GLY A 32 -6.81 1.76 8.66
N MET A 33 -5.80 2.59 8.39
CA MET A 33 -5.80 3.97 8.85
C MET A 33 -6.59 4.86 7.89
N PRO A 34 -7.54 5.67 8.37
CA PRO A 34 -8.22 6.67 7.55
C PRO A 34 -7.24 7.69 6.98
N ILE A 35 -7.38 8.02 5.69
CA ILE A 35 -6.54 9.01 5.00
C ILE A 35 -7.36 10.24 4.60
N ALA A 36 -8.56 10.01 4.07
CA ALA A 36 -9.42 11.07 3.57
C ALA A 36 -10.89 10.61 3.56
N ASP A 37 -11.77 11.57 3.80
CA ASP A 37 -13.20 11.41 3.61
C ASP A 37 -13.63 12.22 2.38
N LEU A 38 -14.34 11.57 1.47
CA LEU A 38 -14.87 12.17 0.25
C LEU A 38 -16.39 12.12 0.32
N SER A 39 -17.04 13.28 0.47
CA SER A 39 -18.48 13.40 0.60
C SER A 39 -19.09 13.95 -0.67
N ILE A 40 -20.26 13.48 -1.05
CA ILE A 40 -20.98 13.92 -2.24
C ILE A 40 -22.47 14.04 -1.94
N ASN A 41 -23.06 15.15 -2.37
CA ASN A 41 -24.50 15.35 -2.27
C ASN A 41 -25.22 14.45 -3.27
N ARG A 42 -26.23 13.72 -2.80
CA ARG A 42 -27.00 12.74 -3.57
C ARG A 42 -27.81 13.39 -4.69
N GLU A 43 -28.51 14.48 -4.39
CA GLU A 43 -29.37 15.19 -5.35
C GLU A 43 -28.54 15.81 -6.48
N ALA A 44 -27.46 16.52 -6.14
CA ALA A 44 -26.54 17.07 -7.13
C ALA A 44 -25.92 15.97 -8.02
N PHE A 45 -25.62 14.79 -7.46
CA PHE A 45 -25.14 13.65 -8.23
C PHE A 45 -26.22 13.05 -9.15
N ALA A 46 -27.46 12.90 -8.66
CA ALA A 46 -28.57 12.43 -9.47
C ALA A 46 -28.85 13.40 -10.63
N GLY A 47 -28.90 14.70 -10.33
CA GLY A 47 -29.04 15.77 -11.32
C GLY A 47 -27.90 15.83 -12.34
N TYR A 48 -26.68 15.44 -11.95
CA TYR A 48 -25.58 15.34 -12.91
C TYR A 48 -25.77 14.15 -13.86
N LEU A 49 -26.31 13.03 -13.36
CA LEU A 49 -26.57 11.84 -14.16
C LEU A 49 -27.75 12.01 -15.12
N ASP A 50 -28.75 12.82 -14.77
CA ASP A 50 -29.90 13.14 -15.64
C ASP A 50 -29.67 14.36 -16.56
N GLY A 51 -28.58 15.11 -16.35
CA GLY A 51 -28.19 16.26 -17.16
C GLY A 51 -28.83 17.59 -16.73
N THR A 52 -29.55 17.63 -15.61
CA THR A 52 -30.14 18.86 -15.05
C THR A 52 -29.15 19.70 -14.25
N VAL A 53 -28.07 19.08 -13.74
CA VAL A 53 -27.02 19.74 -12.95
C VAL A 53 -25.70 19.70 -13.72
N SER A 54 -25.02 20.84 -13.81
CA SER A 54 -23.72 20.92 -14.47
C SER A 54 -22.59 20.31 -13.63
N GLU A 55 -21.50 19.91 -14.28
CA GLU A 55 -20.31 19.37 -13.60
C GLU A 55 -19.74 20.34 -12.56
N ASP A 56 -19.81 21.65 -12.81
CA ASP A 56 -19.36 22.66 -11.86
C ASP A 56 -20.18 22.66 -10.56
N VAL A 57 -21.50 22.46 -10.65
CA VAL A 57 -22.37 22.36 -9.48
C VAL A 57 -22.11 21.06 -8.73
N LEU A 58 -21.94 19.93 -9.44
CA LEU A 58 -21.54 18.66 -8.83
C LEU A 58 -20.22 18.79 -8.06
N ARG A 59 -19.22 19.44 -8.67
CA ARG A 59 -17.90 19.66 -8.06
C ARG A 59 -18.00 20.49 -6.79
N ARG A 60 -18.84 21.53 -6.78
CA ARG A 60 -19.11 22.33 -5.56
C ARG A 60 -19.89 21.56 -4.50
N SER A 61 -20.64 20.55 -4.91
CA SER A 61 -21.42 19.65 -4.06
C SER A 61 -20.66 18.37 -3.68
N THR A 62 -19.32 18.40 -3.84
CA THR A 62 -18.40 17.33 -3.46
C THR A 62 -17.34 17.92 -2.53
N GLU A 63 -17.13 17.28 -1.39
CA GLU A 63 -16.21 17.75 -0.36
C GLU A 63 -15.11 16.72 -0.11
N LEU A 64 -13.86 17.18 -0.06
CA LEU A 64 -12.71 16.39 0.38
C LEU A 64 -12.23 16.96 1.71
N GLN A 65 -12.21 16.13 2.74
CA GLN A 65 -11.78 16.54 4.07
C GLN A 65 -10.88 15.50 4.73
N ALA A 66 -10.15 15.94 5.76
CA ALA A 66 -9.48 15.02 6.67
C ALA A 66 -10.52 14.11 7.35
N PRO A 67 -10.18 12.84 7.64
CA PRO A 67 -11.10 11.95 8.33
C PRO A 67 -11.55 12.55 9.66
N ASP A 68 -12.85 12.70 9.84
CA ASP A 68 -13.40 13.23 11.09
C ASP A 68 -13.99 12.12 11.98
N THR A 69 -14.33 12.51 13.21
CA THR A 69 -14.97 11.63 14.20
C THR A 69 -16.47 11.89 14.32
N ARG A 70 -17.10 12.58 13.36
CA ARG A 70 -18.54 12.87 13.43
C ARG A 70 -19.32 11.57 13.40
N ALA A 71 -20.32 11.46 14.28
CA ALA A 71 -21.25 10.35 14.27
C ALA A 71 -22.01 10.35 12.93
N ARG A 72 -21.84 9.28 12.16
CA ARG A 72 -22.56 9.01 10.91
C ARG A 72 -23.07 7.59 10.95
N GLU A 73 -24.17 7.35 10.24
CA GLU A 73 -24.63 5.99 10.03
C GLU A 73 -23.67 5.25 9.09
N THR A 74 -23.26 4.05 9.51
CA THR A 74 -22.37 3.20 8.72
C THR A 74 -23.21 2.32 7.79
N LEU A 75 -23.36 2.75 6.55
CA LEU A 75 -24.13 2.02 5.54
C LEU A 75 -23.42 0.74 5.07
N TYR A 76 -22.08 0.72 5.09
CA TYR A 76 -21.29 -0.43 4.66
C TYR A 76 -19.89 -0.41 5.28
N THR A 77 -19.42 -1.58 5.71
CA THR A 77 -18.02 -1.81 6.11
C THR A 77 -17.45 -2.99 5.32
N PRO A 78 -16.35 -2.80 4.56
CA PRO A 78 -15.73 -3.91 3.84
C PRO A 78 -15.13 -4.92 4.82
N LYS A 79 -15.26 -6.22 4.50
CA LYS A 79 -14.60 -7.29 5.27
C LYS A 79 -13.08 -7.13 5.19
N ARG A 80 -12.43 -6.88 6.33
CA ARG A 80 -10.97 -6.78 6.45
C ARG A 80 -10.38 -8.14 6.80
N SER A 81 -9.29 -8.53 6.11
CA SER A 81 -8.51 -9.72 6.50
C SER A 81 -7.56 -9.37 7.65
N PRO A 82 -7.48 -10.18 8.72
CA PRO A 82 -6.55 -9.95 9.82
C PRO A 82 -5.10 -10.24 9.44
N PHE A 83 -4.85 -10.88 8.28
CA PHE A 83 -3.52 -11.18 7.78
C PHE A 83 -3.39 -10.85 6.28
N GLY A 84 -2.18 -10.56 5.85
CA GLY A 84 -1.81 -10.45 4.44
C GLY A 84 -0.35 -10.82 4.24
N GLY A 85 0.03 -11.27 3.05
CA GLY A 85 1.41 -11.64 2.77
C GLY A 85 1.66 -11.93 1.31
N GLY A 86 2.93 -12.10 0.96
CA GLY A 86 3.35 -12.34 -0.42
C GLY A 86 4.75 -12.94 -0.51
N PHE A 87 4.94 -13.75 -1.54
CA PHE A 87 6.22 -14.33 -1.90
C PHE A 87 6.84 -13.55 -3.08
N ASN A 88 8.15 -13.34 -3.07
CA ASN A 88 8.89 -12.75 -4.18
C ASN A 88 10.29 -13.36 -4.30
N ILE A 89 10.89 -13.26 -5.49
CA ILE A 89 12.26 -13.67 -5.75
C ILE A 89 13.09 -12.40 -5.99
N GLY A 90 14.16 -12.23 -5.23
CA GLY A 90 15.13 -11.15 -5.39
C GLY A 90 16.37 -11.62 -6.14
N TYR A 91 16.93 -10.77 -7.00
CA TYR A 91 18.21 -10.97 -7.67
C TYR A 91 19.11 -9.78 -7.37
N ARG A 92 20.37 -10.03 -6.99
CA ARG A 92 21.41 -9.03 -6.76
C ARG A 92 22.65 -9.39 -7.57
N GLN A 93 23.27 -8.38 -8.19
CA GLN A 93 24.52 -8.52 -8.91
C GLN A 93 25.49 -7.43 -8.46
N ASN A 94 26.71 -7.81 -8.09
CA ASN A 94 27.79 -6.86 -7.84
C ASN A 94 28.84 -7.02 -8.94
N LEU A 95 29.31 -5.90 -9.48
CA LEU A 95 30.38 -5.82 -10.47
C LEU A 95 31.58 -5.12 -9.84
N GLY A 96 32.73 -5.79 -9.81
CA GLY A 96 33.99 -5.21 -9.31
C GLY A 96 34.59 -5.93 -8.10
N GLY A 97 35.78 -6.52 -8.31
CA GLY A 97 36.63 -7.16 -7.31
C GLY A 97 37.92 -7.68 -7.97
N PRO A 98 39.08 -7.65 -7.29
CA PRO A 98 40.39 -7.95 -7.90
C PRO A 98 40.56 -9.41 -8.38
N ASP A 99 39.80 -10.39 -7.85
CA ASP A 99 39.91 -11.81 -8.26
C ASP A 99 38.61 -12.36 -8.91
N GLY A 100 37.68 -11.51 -9.38
CA GLY A 100 36.45 -11.96 -10.05
C GLY A 100 35.42 -10.84 -10.34
N PHE A 101 35.01 -10.72 -11.60
CA PHE A 101 34.29 -9.55 -12.13
C PHE A 101 32.77 -9.51 -11.82
N ILE A 102 32.12 -10.66 -11.57
CA ILE A 102 30.66 -10.76 -11.39
C ILE A 102 30.30 -11.61 -10.16
N LEU A 103 29.67 -11.01 -9.16
CA LEU A 103 29.00 -11.70 -8.06
C LEU A 103 27.48 -11.66 -8.28
N TYR A 104 26.79 -12.76 -7.98
CA TYR A 104 25.33 -12.82 -8.03
C TYR A 104 24.74 -13.55 -6.83
N GLN A 105 23.52 -13.17 -6.49
CA GLN A 105 22.70 -13.80 -5.46
C GLN A 105 21.24 -13.81 -5.90
N VAL A 106 20.61 -14.98 -5.80
CA VAL A 106 19.17 -15.16 -5.93
C VAL A 106 18.63 -15.55 -4.56
N ALA A 107 17.62 -14.83 -4.08
CA ALA A 107 16.99 -15.06 -2.79
C ALA A 107 15.47 -15.20 -2.95
N ALA A 108 14.88 -16.10 -2.18
CA ALA A 108 13.45 -16.23 -2.02
C ALA A 108 13.02 -15.46 -0.77
N ASN A 109 12.03 -14.58 -0.90
CA ASN A 109 11.54 -13.76 0.19
C ASN A 109 10.05 -14.02 0.41
N TYR A 110 9.67 -14.11 1.67
CA TYR A 110 8.27 -14.12 2.08
C TYR A 110 8.03 -12.99 3.07
N SER A 111 7.08 -12.11 2.77
CA SER A 111 6.66 -11.02 3.66
C SER A 111 5.24 -11.26 4.14
N GLY A 112 5.00 -11.05 5.43
CA GLY A 112 3.69 -11.19 6.06
C GLY A 112 3.37 -9.99 6.95
N SER A 113 2.08 -9.69 7.11
CA SER A 113 1.55 -8.67 8.01
C SER A 113 0.35 -9.21 8.78
N LEU A 114 0.32 -8.94 10.07
CA LEU A 114 -0.77 -9.23 11.00
C LEU A 114 -1.37 -7.91 11.51
N PHE A 115 -2.67 -7.71 11.31
CA PHE A 115 -3.39 -6.51 11.71
C PHE A 115 -4.08 -6.72 13.05
N LEU A 116 -3.52 -6.15 14.11
CA LEU A 116 -4.02 -6.32 15.48
C LEU A 116 -5.13 -5.31 15.81
N ARG A 117 -5.00 -4.07 15.33
CA ARG A 117 -5.96 -2.97 15.45
C ARG A 117 -5.91 -2.10 14.19
N ASP A 118 -6.79 -1.10 14.07
CA ASP A 118 -6.81 -0.21 12.91
C ASP A 118 -5.52 0.59 12.72
N ASN A 119 -4.81 0.86 13.82
CA ASN A 119 -3.56 1.59 13.88
C ASN A 119 -2.38 0.75 14.41
N VAL A 120 -2.54 -0.56 14.58
CA VAL A 120 -1.47 -1.45 15.08
C VAL A 120 -1.36 -2.68 14.21
N TRP A 121 -0.19 -2.88 13.60
CA TRP A 121 0.12 -4.05 12.80
C TRP A 121 1.56 -4.51 13.03
N LEU A 122 1.80 -5.80 12.83
CA LEU A 122 3.12 -6.41 12.87
C LEU A 122 3.46 -6.90 11.46
N THR A 123 4.61 -6.49 10.94
CA THR A 123 5.10 -6.92 9.62
C THR A 123 6.46 -7.59 9.79
N GLY A 124 6.66 -8.70 9.09
CA GLY A 124 7.93 -9.43 9.07
C GLY A 124 8.25 -9.96 7.68
N THR A 125 9.54 -10.13 7.41
CA THR A 125 10.05 -10.74 6.18
C THR A 125 11.07 -11.80 6.53
N VAL A 126 10.95 -12.96 5.89
CA VAL A 126 11.94 -14.04 5.93
C VAL A 126 12.57 -14.15 4.54
N SER A 127 13.89 -14.19 4.49
CA SER A 127 14.67 -14.31 3.25
C SER A 127 15.55 -15.56 3.32
N ALA A 128 15.51 -16.37 2.26
CA ALA A 128 16.33 -17.55 2.10
C ALA A 128 17.17 -17.45 0.82
N ASP A 129 18.48 -17.66 0.94
CA ASP A 129 19.37 -17.71 -0.21
C ASP A 129 19.13 -19.00 -1.00
N VAL A 130 18.75 -18.84 -2.27
CA VAL A 130 18.49 -19.96 -3.18
C VAL A 130 19.80 -20.37 -3.87
N THR A 131 20.52 -19.41 -4.44
CA THR A 131 21.82 -19.65 -5.07
C THR A 131 22.67 -18.39 -5.05
N ASN A 132 23.96 -18.54 -4.81
CA ASN A 132 24.94 -17.46 -4.87
C ASN A 132 26.31 -17.99 -5.31
N ASN A 133 27.19 -17.12 -5.78
CA ASN A 133 28.59 -17.46 -6.09
C ASN A 133 29.61 -16.88 -5.08
N TYR A 134 29.16 -16.41 -3.91
CA TYR A 134 30.03 -15.80 -2.89
C TYR A 134 31.09 -16.75 -2.33
N HIS A 135 30.81 -18.06 -2.27
CA HIS A 135 31.74 -19.09 -1.79
C HIS A 135 32.90 -19.39 -2.76
N LYS A 136 32.86 -18.87 -4.00
CA LYS A 136 33.95 -19.07 -4.99
C LYS A 136 35.17 -18.18 -4.75
N PHE A 137 35.11 -17.27 -3.77
CA PHE A 137 36.27 -16.52 -3.30
C PHE A 137 36.85 -17.12 -2.03
N LYS A 138 37.93 -17.88 -2.17
CA LYS A 138 38.92 -18.07 -1.10
C LYS A 138 40.10 -17.16 -1.42
N TYR A 139 40.18 -15.97 -0.84
CA TYR A 139 41.41 -15.19 -0.90
C TYR A 139 42.43 -15.84 0.03
N ASN A 140 43.23 -16.75 -0.50
CA ASN A 140 44.47 -17.24 0.12
C ASN A 140 45.65 -16.67 -0.64
N ALA A 141 45.84 -15.34 -0.65
CA ALA A 141 47.14 -14.81 -1.04
C ALA A 141 48.08 -14.92 0.18
N PRO A 142 49.26 -15.56 0.08
CA PRO A 142 50.28 -15.42 1.10
C PRO A 142 50.81 -13.99 1.05
N SER A 143 50.16 -13.08 1.80
CA SER A 143 50.60 -11.70 1.88
C SER A 143 51.79 -11.59 2.83
N ARG A 144 52.92 -11.11 2.29
CA ARG A 144 54.09 -10.64 3.06
C ARG A 144 54.02 -9.14 3.38
N LEU A 145 52.81 -8.55 3.42
CA LEU A 145 52.62 -7.15 3.75
C LEU A 145 51.88 -6.97 5.08
N PRO A 146 52.31 -6.03 5.95
CA PRO A 146 51.71 -5.83 7.26
C PRO A 146 50.24 -5.43 7.13
N ARG A 147 49.38 -6.02 7.96
CA ARG A 147 47.94 -5.77 7.96
C ARG A 147 47.65 -4.33 8.42
N VAL A 148 46.99 -3.55 7.57
CA VAL A 148 46.39 -2.28 7.99
C VAL A 148 44.96 -2.55 8.45
N ARG A 149 44.65 -2.14 9.68
CA ARG A 149 43.35 -2.28 10.32
C ARG A 149 42.25 -1.61 9.50
N THR A 150 41.24 -2.40 9.12
CA THR A 150 39.86 -1.90 9.08
C THR A 150 38.95 -3.06 9.44
N ASP A 151 38.46 -3.08 10.68
CA ASP A 151 37.44 -4.04 11.14
C ASP A 151 36.11 -3.69 10.45
N ILE A 152 35.84 -4.32 9.30
CA ILE A 152 34.48 -4.37 8.71
C ILE A 152 33.84 -5.69 9.15
N ARG A 153 33.76 -5.88 10.47
CA ARG A 153 33.02 -6.99 11.06
C ARG A 153 32.33 -6.57 12.36
N GLN A 154 31.27 -5.78 12.19
CA GLN A 154 29.99 -5.98 12.88
C GLN A 154 28.88 -5.79 11.86
#